data_AF-A0A2T0AQN3-F1
#
_entry.id   AF-A0A2T0AQN3-F1
#
_cell.length_a   1.000
_cell.length_b   1.000
_cell.length_c   1.000
_cell.angle_alpha   90.00
_cell.angle_beta   90.00
_cell.angle_gamma   90.00
#
_symmetry.space_group_name_H-M   'P 1'
#
loop_
_entity.id
_entity.type
_entity.pdbx_description
1 polymer ?
#
loop_
_entity_poly.entity_id
_entity_poly.type
_entity_poly.pdbx_seq_one_letter_code
_entity_poly.pdbx_strand_id
1 'polypeptide(L)' 'MKRIICLTYIGPDGRVQLPRKVLDKLKWKGEDYIKIEVKGQGKVELRKVN' A
#
# COMPACT_ATOMS: atom_id res chain seq x y z
N MET A 1 -2.35 15.49 -4.68
CA MET A 1 -2.40 14.05 -4.34
C MET A 1 -2.11 13.86 -2.87
N LYS A 2 -2.95 13.13 -2.14
CA LYS A 2 -2.78 12.92 -0.69
C LYS A 2 -1.79 11.77 -0.46
N ARG A 3 -0.65 12.04 0.17
CA ARG A 3 0.34 11.02 0.54
C ARG A 3 0.03 10.52 1.95
N ILE A 4 -0.05 9.21 2.12
CA ILE A 4 -0.23 8.56 3.42
C ILE A 4 1.00 7.69 3.67
N ILE A 5 1.59 7.81 4.85
CA ILE A 5 2.72 7.00 5.30
C ILE A 5 2.22 6.12 6.43
N CYS A 6 2.44 4.82 6.33
CA CYS A 6 2.14 3.88 7.40
C CYS A 6 3.28 2.87 7.54
N LEU A 7 3.59 2.50 8.79
CA LEU A 7 4.41 1.34 9.09
C LEU A 7 3.47 0.13 9.21
N THR A 8 3.85 -0.99 8.62
CA THR A 8 3.09 -2.24 8.71
C THR A 8 4.05 -3.43 8.63
N TYR A 9 3.58 -4.59 9.06
CA TYR A 9 4.33 -5.82 9.04
C TYR A 9 4.11 -6.56 7.71
N ILE A 10 5.17 -7.21 7.23
CA ILE A 10 5.09 -8.14 6.10
C ILE A 10 4.85 -9.53 6.69
N GLY A 11 3.72 -10.13 6.35
CA GLY A 11 3.36 -11.48 6.75
C GLY A 11 4.38 -12.53 6.28
N PRO A 12 4.36 -13.73 6.88
CA PRO A 12 5.29 -14.81 6.52
C PRO A 12 5.15 -15.28 5.07
N ASP A 13 4.01 -15.01 4.42
CA ASP A 13 3.72 -15.28 3.02
C ASP A 13 4.10 -14.12 2.07
N GLY A 14 4.80 -13.11 2.59
CA GLY A 14 5.16 -11.91 1.83
C GLY A 14 4.00 -10.95 1.60
N ARG A 15 2.82 -11.18 2.18
CA ARG A 15 1.67 -10.28 2.04
C ARG A 15 1.76 -9.13 3.04
N VAL A 16 1.31 -7.97 2.58
CA VAL A 16 1.19 -6.78 3.43
C VAL A 16 -0.28 -6.44 3.59
N GLN A 17 -0.74 -6.36 4.84
CA GLN A 17 -2.08 -5.88 5.12
C GLN A 17 -2.03 -4.36 5.37
N LEU A 18 -2.69 -3.60 4.50
CA LEU A 18 -2.85 -2.17 4.69
C LEU A 18 -3.95 -1.89 5.72
N PRO A 19 -3.76 -0.95 6.66
CA PRO A 19 -4.80 -0.60 7.61
C PRO A 19 -6.07 -0.12 6.88
N ARG A 20 -7.24 -0.58 7.31
CA ARG A 20 -8.52 -0.27 6.65
C ARG A 20 -8.75 1.24 6.44
N LYS A 21 -8.41 2.04 7.46
CA LYS A 21 -8.45 3.52 7.40
C LYS A 21 -7.65 4.15 6.26
N VAL A 22 -6.59 3.48 5.79
CA VAL A 22 -5.76 3.94 4.65
C VAL A 22 -6.49 3.64 3.35
N LEU A 23 -7.02 2.42 3.21
CA LEU A 23 -7.81 2.00 2.04
C LEU A 23 -9.04 2.90 1.84
N ASP A 24 -9.79 3.19 2.93
CA ASP A 24 -10.98 4.03 2.86
C ASP A 24 -10.65 5.47 2.45
N LYS A 25 -9.55 6.04 2.98
CA LYS A 25 -9.06 7.38 2.59
C LYS A 25 -8.61 7.46 1.13
N LEU A 26 -8.03 6.38 0.62
CA LEU A 26 -7.60 6.27 -0.78
C LEU A 26 -8.74 5.87 -1.71
N LYS A 27 -9.89 5.42 -1.17
CA LYS A 27 -11.02 4.83 -1.88
C LYS A 27 -10.60 3.63 -2.74
N TRP A 28 -9.67 2.81 -2.23
CA TRP A 28 -9.20 1.61 -2.91
C TRP A 28 -10.07 0.40 -2.55
N LYS A 29 -10.36 -0.45 -3.54
CA LYS A 29 -11.11 -1.70 -3.41
C LYS A 29 -10.15 -2.89 -3.49
N GLY A 30 -10.57 -4.05 -2.98
CA GLY A 30 -9.73 -5.27 -2.99
C GLY A 30 -9.35 -5.75 -4.40
N GLU A 31 -10.12 -5.37 -5.41
CA GLU A 31 -9.93 -5.72 -6.81
C GLU A 31 -9.04 -4.72 -7.57
N ASP A 32 -8.65 -3.61 -6.94
CA ASP A 32 -7.82 -2.61 -7.59
C ASP A 32 -6.41 -3.14 -7.83
N TYR A 33 -5.90 -2.94 -9.04
CA TYR A 33 -4.51 -3.21 -9.35
C TYR A 33 -3.62 -2.10 -8.80
N ILE A 34 -2.49 -2.50 -8.19
CA ILE A 34 -1.57 -1.59 -7.50
C ILE A 34 -0.16 -1.83 -8.04
N LYS A 35 0.52 -0.77 -8.44
CA LYS A 35 1.95 -0.76 -8.72
C LYS A 35 2.72 -0.58 -7.42
N ILE A 36 3.71 -1.44 -7.20
CA ILE A 36 4.64 -1.38 -6.07
C ILE A 36 6.00 -0.90 -6.60
N GLU A 37 6.55 0.16 -6.01
CA GLU A 37 7.88 0.66 -6.32
C GLU A 37 8.75 0.71 -5.06
N VAL A 38 9.93 0.11 -5.10
CA VAL A 38 10.93 0.25 -4.03
C VAL A 38 11.62 1.61 -4.18
N LYS A 39 11.56 2.45 -3.14
CA LYS A 39 12.16 3.80 -3.13
C LYS A 39 13.48 3.86 -2.34
N GLY A 40 13.88 2.75 -1.73
CA GLY A 40 15.10 2.62 -0.93
C GLY A 40 14.98 1.46 0.06
N GLN A 41 16.00 1.28 0.91
CA GLN A 41 15.95 0.26 1.95
C GLN A 41 14.76 0.48 2.88
N GLY A 42 13.91 -0.57 3.01
CA GLY A 42 12.75 -0.57 3.89
C GLY A 42 11.60 0.35 3.49
N LYS A 43 11.62 0.97 2.30
CA LYS A 43 10.57 1.88 1.83
C LYS A 43 10.00 1.44 0.49
N VAL A 44 8.70 1.15 0.49
CA VAL A 44 7.90 0.88 -0.71
C VAL A 44 6.86 1.96 -0.90
N GLU A 45 6.62 2.31 -2.15
CA GLU A 45 5.53 3.20 -2.56
C GLU A 45 4.50 2.39 -3.34
N LEU A 46 3.23 2.58 -2.96
CA LEU A 46 2.09 1.93 -3.60
C LEU A 46 1.30 2.97 -4.39
N ARG A 47 0.97 2.66 -5.64
CA ARG A 47 0.17 3.52 -6.52
C ARG A 47 -0.90 2.70 -7.20
N LYS A 48 -2.14 3.20 -7.24
CA LYS A 48 -3.20 2.57 -8.04
C LYS A 48 -2.85 2.64 -9.52
N VAL A 49 -3.06 1.54 -10.23
CA VAL A 49 -3.00 1.50 -11.70
C VAL A 49 -4.40 1.84 -12.21
N ASN A 50 -4.47 2.73 -13.20
CA ASN A 50 -5.72 3.06 -13.88
C ASN A 50 -6.07 1.99 -14.91
#